data_AF-A0AAT9H3M4-F1
#
_entry.id   AF-A0AAT9H3M4-F1
#
_cell.length_a   1.000
_cell.length_b   1.000
_cell.length_c   1.000
_cell.angle_alpha   90.00
_cell.angle_beta   90.00
_cell.angle_gamma   90.00
#
_symmetry.space_group_name_H-M   'P 1'
#
loop_
_entity.id
_entity.type
_entity.pdbx_description
1 polymer ?
#
loop_
_entity_poly.entity_id
_entity_poly.type
_entity_poly.pdbx_seq_one_letter_code
_entity_poly.pdbx_strand_id
1 'polypeptide(L)' 'MESEKLITKAIDALYQHAESLFDSKGDFDRWLDTPNFFTDKHPPRELLNNIEGINFIESRLTAMEYGDNI' A
#
# COMPACT_ATOMS: atom_id res chain seq x y z
N MET A 1 11.70 1.50 18.86
CA MET A 1 12.82 0.53 18.65
C MET A 1 13.21 0.55 17.18
N GLU A 2 14.42 0.15 16.75
CA GLU A 2 14.88 0.32 15.34
C GLU A 2 13.88 -0.18 14.27
N SER A 3 13.13 -1.24 14.55
CA SER A 3 12.06 -1.77 13.69
C SER A 3 10.91 -0.79 13.41
N GLU A 4 10.47 -0.05 14.42
CA GLU A 4 9.39 0.94 14.33
C GLU A 4 9.77 2.11 13.41
N LYS A 5 11.05 2.51 13.45
CA LYS A 5 11.61 3.53 12.57
C LYS A 5 11.67 3.07 11.12
N LEU A 6 11.94 1.78 10.89
CA LEU A 6 11.92 1.19 9.55
C LEU A 6 10.50 1.12 8.98
N ILE A 7 9.53 0.68 9.79
CA ILE A 7 8.11 0.61 9.39
C ILE A 7 7.59 2.00 9.03
N THR A 8 7.87 3.00 9.87
CA THR A 8 7.43 4.39 9.61
C THR A 8 7.98 4.90 8.28
N LYS A 9 9.28 4.71 8.02
CA LYS A 9 9.90 5.11 6.74
C LYS A 9 9.32 4.39 5.54
N ALA A 10 9.02 3.09 5.69
CA ALA A 10 8.44 2.29 4.62
C ALA A 10 7.01 2.75 4.30
N ILE A 11 6.22 3.11 5.32
CA ILE A 11 4.90 3.71 5.13
C ILE A 11 5.02 5.07 4.43
N ASP A 12 5.93 5.94 4.86
CA ASP A 12 6.12 7.24 4.20
C ASP A 12 6.45 7.08 2.71
N ALA A 13 7.36 6.16 2.37
CA ALA A 13 7.71 5.85 0.99
C ALA A 13 6.51 5.31 0.20
N LEU A 14 5.72 4.41 0.80
CA LEU A 14 4.51 3.84 0.20
C LEU A 14 3.51 4.95 -0.19
N TYR A 15 3.23 5.90 0.73
CA TYR A 15 2.31 7.01 0.44
C TYR A 15 2.85 7.93 -0.65
N GLN A 16 4.17 8.16 -0.71
CA GLN A 16 4.77 8.97 -1.78
C GLN A 16 4.63 8.31 -3.15
N HIS A 17 4.77 6.98 -3.24
CA HIS A 17 4.52 6.26 -4.48
C HIS A 17 3.03 6.27 -4.85
N ALA A 18 2.13 6.09 -3.88
CA ALA A 18 0.70 6.16 -4.14
C ALA A 18 0.25 7.54 -4.67
N GLU A 19 0.87 8.64 -4.23
CA GLU A 19 0.59 9.99 -4.73
C GLU A 19 0.83 10.15 -6.25
N SER A 20 1.66 9.31 -6.89
CA SER A 20 1.83 9.33 -8.35
C SER A 20 0.83 8.47 -9.12
N LEU A 21 0.06 7.62 -8.43
CA LEU A 21 -0.87 6.66 -9.04
C LEU A 21 -2.34 6.99 -8.81
N PHE A 22 -2.66 7.67 -7.71
CA PHE A 22 -4.03 8.01 -7.32
C PHE A 22 -4.33 9.49 -7.55
N ASP A 23 -5.52 9.80 -8.07
CA ASP A 23 -5.95 11.17 -8.40
C ASP A 23 -6.08 12.07 -7.16
N SER A 24 -6.38 11.49 -5.99
CA SER A 24 -6.46 12.22 -4.73
C SER A 24 -5.88 11.44 -3.55
N LYS A 25 -5.43 12.18 -2.53
CA LYS A 25 -4.94 11.58 -1.27
C LYS A 25 -5.95 10.62 -0.63
N GLY A 26 -7.25 10.90 -0.79
CA GLY A 26 -8.31 10.06 -0.22
C GLY A 26 -8.58 8.78 -0.99
N ASP A 27 -8.15 8.67 -2.25
CA ASP A 27 -8.41 7.47 -3.06
C ASP A 27 -7.50 6.32 -2.69
N PHE A 28 -6.23 6.60 -2.35
CA PHE A 28 -5.33 5.58 -1.82
C PHE A 28 -5.82 5.08 -0.45
N ASP A 29 -6.25 5.98 0.43
CA ASP A 29 -6.84 5.58 1.71
C ASP A 29 -8.08 4.71 1.51
N ARG A 30 -8.97 5.09 0.60
CA ARG A 30 -10.15 4.29 0.26
C ARG A 30 -9.74 2.92 -0.28
N TRP A 31 -8.72 2.85 -1.12
CA TRP A 31 -8.20 1.58 -1.63
C TRP A 31 -7.64 0.70 -0.51
N LEU A 32 -6.90 1.28 0.44
CA LEU A 32 -6.39 0.58 1.62
C LEU A 32 -7.51 0.05 2.53
N ASP A 33 -8.63 0.76 2.62
CA ASP A 33 -9.78 0.38 3.45
C ASP A 33 -10.80 -0.51 2.74
N THR A 34 -10.66 -0.71 1.43
CA THR A 34 -11.59 -1.52 0.64
C THR A 34 -11.09 -2.96 0.54
N PRO A 35 -11.91 -3.97 0.91
CA PRO A 35 -11.65 -5.38 0.61
C PRO A 35 -11.15 -5.60 -0.82
N ASN A 36 -9.97 -6.20 -0.96
CA ASN A 36 -9.33 -6.39 -2.26
C ASN A 36 -9.14 -7.89 -2.57
N PHE A 37 -9.28 -8.27 -3.85
CA PHE A 37 -9.00 -9.62 -4.33
C PHE A 37 -7.58 -10.10 -3.99
N PHE A 38 -6.58 -9.21 -4.07
CA PHE A 38 -5.18 -9.52 -3.78
C PHE A 38 -4.92 -9.90 -2.31
N THR A 39 -5.83 -9.54 -1.42
CA THR A 39 -5.71 -9.70 0.02
C THR A 39 -6.82 -10.59 0.57
N ASP A 40 -7.30 -11.56 -0.22
CA ASP A 40 -8.37 -12.50 0.15
C ASP A 40 -9.62 -11.79 0.71
N LYS A 41 -9.98 -10.65 0.11
CA LYS A 41 -11.12 -9.79 0.51
C LYS A 41 -10.96 -9.16 1.89
N HIS A 42 -9.74 -9.06 2.41
CA HIS A 42 -9.41 -8.19 3.54
C HIS A 42 -8.98 -6.80 3.06
N PRO A 43 -9.17 -5.74 3.84
CA PRO A 43 -8.60 -4.43 3.56
C PRO A 43 -7.06 -4.49 3.51
N PRO A 44 -6.41 -3.96 2.45
CA PRO A 44 -4.95 -3.88 2.38
C PRO A 44 -4.29 -3.19 3.58
N ARG A 45 -4.99 -2.27 4.28
CA ARG A 45 -4.51 -1.58 5.47
C ARG A 45 -4.07 -2.53 6.58
N GLU A 46 -4.70 -3.71 6.69
CA GLU A 46 -4.38 -4.71 7.73
C GLU A 46 -2.93 -5.24 7.61
N LEU A 47 -2.32 -5.13 6.43
CA LEU A 47 -0.95 -5.59 6.15
C LEU A 47 0.13 -4.56 6.52
N LEU A 48 -0.23 -3.31 6.82
CA LEU A 48 0.75 -2.23 7.05
C LEU A 48 1.41 -2.25 8.44
N ASN A 49 1.24 -3.34 9.20
CA ASN A 49 1.80 -3.49 10.55
C ASN A 49 3.23 -4.08 10.57
N ASN A 50 3.74 -4.55 9.43
CA ASN A 50 5.08 -5.13 9.29
C ASN A 50 5.67 -4.84 7.89
N ILE A 51 6.98 -5.08 7.74
CA ILE A 51 7.71 -4.73 6.52
C ILE A 51 7.30 -5.61 5.33
N GLU A 52 7.03 -6.90 5.58
CA GLU A 52 6.62 -7.84 4.55
C GLU A 52 5.29 -7.42 3.90
N GLY A 53 4.32 -7.01 4.73
CA GLY A 53 3.03 -6.52 4.27
C GLY A 53 3.14 -5.18 3.54
N ILE A 54 3.98 -4.25 4.02
CA ILE A 54 4.25 -2.99 3.31
C ILE A 54 4.87 -3.26 1.93
N ASN A 55 5.88 -4.12 1.85
CA ASN A 55 6.50 -4.51 0.57
C ASN A 55 5.53 -5.21 -0.36
N PHE A 56 4.59 -5.99 0.18
CA PHE A 56 3.52 -6.58 -0.62
C PHE A 56 2.64 -5.51 -1.26
N ILE A 57 2.19 -4.50 -0.49
CA ILE A 57 1.38 -3.39 -1.03
C ILE A 57 2.18 -2.58 -2.04
N GLU A 58 3.46 -2.30 -1.78
CA GLU A 58 4.35 -1.62 -2.72
C GLU A 58 4.40 -2.37 -4.07
N SER A 59 4.50 -3.70 -4.04
CA SER A 59 4.46 -4.50 -5.27
C SER A 59 3.15 -4.39 -6.04
N ARG A 60 2.03 -4.12 -5.34
CA ARG A 60 0.72 -3.89 -5.97
C ARG A 60 0.67 -2.52 -6.62
N LEU A 61 1.23 -1.49 -5.98
CA LEU A 61 1.35 -0.15 -6.57
C LEU A 61 2.20 -0.17 -7.84
N THR A 62 3.37 -0.83 -7.80
CA THR A 62 4.21 -1.01 -9.00
C THR A 62 3.46 -1.74 -10.11
N ALA A 63 2.66 -2.77 -9.79
CA ALA A 63 1.88 -3.47 -10.79
C ALA A 63 0.83 -2.55 -11.46
N MET A 64 0.15 -1.71 -10.68
CA MET A 64 -0.80 -0.70 -11.19
C MET A 64 -0.13 0.32 -12.10
N GLU A 65 1.10 0.76 -11.77
CA GLU A 65 1.89 1.69 -12.60
C GLU A 65 2.09 1.15 -14.03
N TYR A 66 2.34 -0.15 -14.17
CA TYR A 66 2.53 -0.80 -15.47
C TYR A 66 1.22 -1.26 -16.13
N GLY A 67 0.07 -0.85 -15.60
CA GLY A 67 -1.25 -1.12 -16.19
C GLY A 67 -1.77 -2.54 -15.92
N ASP A 68 -1.24 -3.23 -14.90
CA ASP A 68 -1.78 -4.49 -14.42
C ASP A 68 -3.05 -4.21 -13.59
N ASN A 69 -4.11 -3.81 -14.29
CA ASN A 69 -5.44 -3.54 -13.75
C ASN A 69 -6.23 -4.85 -13.73
N ILE A 70 -6.06 -5.65 -12.67
CA ILE A 70 -6.88 -6.86 -12.44
C ILE A 70 -8.20 -6.46 -11.74
#